data_AF-A0A0D7WYK7-F1
#
_entry.id   AF-A0A0D7WYK7-F1
#
_cell.length_a   1.000
_cell.length_b   1.000
_cell.length_c   1.000
_cell.angle_alpha   90.00
_cell.angle_beta   90.00
_cell.angle_gamma   90.00
#
_symmetry.space_group_name_H-M   'P 1'
#
loop_
_entity.id
_entity.type
_entity.pdbx_description
1 polymer ?
#
loop_
_entity_poly.entity_id
_entity_poly.type
_entity_poly.pdbx_seq_one_letter_code
_entity_poly.pdbx_strand_id
1 'polypeptide(L)' 'MADKLTPGTPAPKSGQYEVVGPRGGSKGREVTSTKGNPLPPTQKSGEGYKLVDPTKHKK' A
#
# COMPACT_ATOMS: atom_id res chain seq x y z
N MET A 1 8.22 12.13 -7.31
CA MET A 1 8.15 11.17 -6.18
C MET A 1 6.94 10.30 -6.41
N ALA A 2 7.08 8.98 -6.54
CA ALA A 2 5.91 8.10 -6.60
C ALA A 2 5.26 8.08 -5.22
N ASP A 3 3.98 8.41 -5.15
CA ASP A 3 3.19 8.54 -3.91
C ASP A 3 3.25 7.26 -3.08
N LYS A 4 4.21 7.20 -2.17
CA LYS A 4 4.38 6.11 -1.22
C LYS A 4 3.37 6.31 -0.11
N LEU A 5 2.39 5.43 -0.02
CA LEU A 5 1.36 5.50 1.00
C LEU A 5 1.96 5.07 2.34
N THR A 6 1.66 5.82 3.39
CA THR A 6 2.13 5.52 4.74
C THR A 6 1.18 4.56 5.46
N PRO A 7 1.69 3.75 6.40
CA PRO A 7 0.84 2.97 7.30
C PRO A 7 -0.17 3.87 8.03
N GLY A 8 -1.37 3.36 8.30
CA GLY A 8 -2.44 4.08 8.97
C GLY A 8 -3.18 5.11 8.10
N THR A 9 -2.66 5.46 6.91
CA THR A 9 -3.39 6.29 5.96
C THR A 9 -4.52 5.49 5.31
N PRO A 10 -5.72 6.07 5.13
CA PRO A 10 -6.80 5.41 4.41
C PRO A 10 -6.37 5.02 2.99
N ALA A 11 -6.60 3.77 2.61
CA ALA A 11 -6.25 3.30 1.28
C ALA A 11 -7.08 4.04 0.21
N PRO A 12 -6.45 4.64 -0.81
CA PRO A 12 -7.17 5.44 -1.81
C PRO A 12 -8.05 4.58 -2.73
N LYS A 13 -7.66 3.31 -2.94
CA LYS A 13 -8.38 2.34 -3.75
C LYS A 13 -8.40 0.96 -3.06
N SER A 14 -9.39 0.13 -3.38
CA SER A 14 -9.34 -1.28 -3.03
C SER A 14 -8.32 -1.97 -3.92
N GLY A 15 -7.48 -2.83 -3.36
CA GLY A 15 -6.45 -3.49 -4.13
C GLY A 15 -5.36 -4.15 -3.30
N GLN A 16 -4.41 -4.73 -4.02
CA GLN A 16 -3.16 -5.23 -3.48
C GLN A 16 -2.10 -4.13 -3.53
N TYR A 17 -1.41 -3.97 -2.41
CA TYR A 17 -0.38 -2.98 -2.18
C TYR A 17 0.92 -3.68 -1.85
N GLU A 18 1.97 -3.39 -2.59
CA GLU A 18 3.31 -3.87 -2.28
C GLU A 18 3.98 -2.96 -1.25
N VAL A 19 4.66 -3.58 -0.28
CA VAL A 19 5.51 -2.90 0.68
C VAL A 19 6.79 -2.47 -0.02
N VAL A 20 7.02 -1.16 -0.05
CA VAL A 20 8.23 -0.54 -0.59
C VAL A 20 9.04 0.12 0.53
N GLY A 21 10.36 -0.01 0.45
CA GLY A 21 11.30 0.62 1.37
C GLY A 21 11.37 2.14 1.20
N PRO A 22 12.13 2.84 2.06
CA PRO A 22 12.26 4.30 2.02
C PRO A 22 12.85 4.84 0.71
N ARG A 23 13.58 4.01 -0.04
CA ARG A 23 14.15 4.34 -1.36
C ARG A 23 13.33 3.81 -2.54
N GLY A 24 12.11 3.32 -2.30
CA GLY A 24 11.23 2.78 -3.34
C GLY A 24 11.53 1.34 -3.79
N GLY A 25 12.50 0.67 -3.15
CA GLY A 25 12.78 -0.74 -3.42
C GLY A 25 11.68 -1.66 -2.87
N SER A 26 11.18 -2.54 -3.72
CA SER A 26 10.24 -3.61 -3.39
C SER A 26 10.77 -4.52 -2.28
N LYS A 27 9.95 -4.78 -1.25
CA LYS A 27 10.27 -5.74 -0.18
C LYS A 27 9.74 -7.16 -0.46
N GLY A 28 9.05 -7.37 -1.58
CA GLY A 28 8.43 -8.66 -1.93
C GLY A 28 7.31 -9.06 -0.97
N ARG A 29 6.74 -8.10 -0.25
CA ARG A 29 5.60 -8.29 0.65
C ARG A 29 4.42 -7.54 0.08
N GLU A 30 3.28 -8.20 0.00
CA GLU A 30 2.05 -7.61 -0.51
C GLU A 30 0.99 -7.64 0.59
N VAL A 31 0.17 -6.60 0.64
CA VAL A 31 -0.96 -6.48 1.55
C VAL A 31 -2.19 -6.09 0.76
N THR A 32 -3.32 -6.68 1.11
CA THR A 32 -4.60 -6.27 0.53
C THR A 32 -5.25 -5.26 1.45
N SER A 33 -5.73 -4.16 0.88
CA SER A 33 -6.54 -3.19 1.61
C SER A 33 -7.71 -2.71 0.76
N THR A 34 -8.79 -2.36 1.43
CA THR A 34 -10.03 -1.87 0.81
C THR A 34 -10.08 -0.34 0.90
N LYS A 35 -10.68 0.30 -0.11
CA LYS A 35 -10.78 1.76 -0.16
C LYS A 35 -11.37 2.32 1.13
N GLY A 36 -10.70 3.31 1.73
CA GLY A 36 -11.13 4.00 2.94
C GLY A 36 -10.71 3.33 4.25
N ASN A 37 -10.24 2.08 4.22
CA ASN A 37 -9.68 1.44 5.40
C ASN A 37 -8.20 1.82 5.60
N PRO A 38 -7.73 1.96 6.85
CA PRO A 38 -6.34 2.30 7.12
C PRO A 38 -5.42 1.19 6.62
N LEU A 39 -4.32 1.58 5.97
CA LEU A 39 -3.28 0.63 5.57
C LEU A 39 -2.64 0.00 6.81
N PRO A 40 -2.33 -1.31 6.78
CA PRO A 40 -1.76 -2.00 7.92
C PRO A 40 -0.39 -1.41 8.32
N PRO A 41 0.07 -1.64 9.57
CA PRO A 41 1.41 -1.25 9.99
C PRO A 41 2.49 -2.00 9.19
N THR A 42 3.54 -1.29 8.77
CA THR A 42 4.75 -1.90 8.21
C THR A 42 5.63 -2.48 9.31
N GLN A 43 6.50 -3.43 8.96
CA GLN A 43 7.38 -4.06 9.95
C GLN A 43 8.53 -3.14 10.36
N LYS A 44 9.02 -2.29 9.45
CA LYS A 44 10.10 -1.35 9.72
C LYS A 44 9.64 0.08 9.49
N SER A 45 10.24 0.99 10.26
CA SER A 45 10.07 2.43 10.07
C SER A 45 10.64 2.86 8.70
N GLY A 46 9.97 3.80 8.04
CA GLY A 46 10.33 4.27 6.71
C GLY A 46 9.87 3.38 5.55
N GLU A 47 9.23 2.24 5.83
CA GLU A 47 8.49 1.46 4.82
C GLU A 47 7.15 2.13 4.48
N GLY A 48 6.53 1.69 3.39
CA GLY A 48 5.25 2.21 2.93
C GLY A 48 4.70 1.33 1.83
N TYR A 49 3.65 1.80 1.18
CA TYR A 49 2.84 0.99 0.30
C TYR A 49 2.73 1.62 -1.09
N LYS A 50 2.75 0.77 -2.11
CA LYS A 50 2.49 1.15 -3.50
C LYS A 50 1.36 0.27 -4.01
N LEU A 51 0.32 0.89 -4.57
CA LEU A 51 -0.76 0.14 -5.21
C LEU A 51 -0.21 -0.59 -6.43
N VAL A 52 -0.27 -1.92 -6.42
CA VAL A 52 0.19 -2.77 -7.52
C VAL A 52 -1.00 -3.23 -8.34
N ASP A 53 -2.01 -3.79 -7.68
CA ASP A 53 -3.20 -4.32 -8.35
C ASP A 53 -4.48 -3.71 -7.75
N PRO A 54 -5.11 -2.72 -8.40
CA PRO A 54 -6.40 -2.21 -7.98
C PRO A 54 -7.50 -3.25 -8.25
N THR A 55 -8.21 -3.63 -7.19
CA THR A 55 -9.43 -4.45 -7.31
C THR A 55 -10.49 -3.65 -8.05
N LYS A 56 -10.91 -4.14 -9.23
CA LYS A 56 -12.00 -3.57 -10.01
C LYS A 56 -13.34 -4.07 -9.48
N HIS A 57 -14.06 -3.22 -8.76
CA HIS A 57 -15.48 -3.47 -8.50
C HIS A 57 -16.26 -3.22 -9.78
N LYS A 58 -16.93 -4.25 -10.33
CA LYS A 58 -17.90 -4.08 -11.41
C LYS A 58 -19.05 -3.24 -10.84
N LYS A 59 -19.29 -2.07 -11.44
CA LYS A 59 -20.58 -1.39 -11.32
C LYS A 59 -21.56 -2.03 -12.28
#